data_AF-A0A6A7L3B5-F1
#
_entry.id   AF-A0A6A7L3B5-F1
#
_cell.length_a   1.000
_cell.length_b   1.000
_cell.length_c   1.000
_cell.angle_alpha   90.00
_cell.angle_beta   90.00
_cell.angle_gamma   90.00
#
_symmetry.space_group_name_H-M   'P 1'
#
loop_
_entity.id
_entity.type
_entity.pdbx_description
1 polymer ?
#
loop_
_entity_poly.entity_id
_entity_poly.type
_entity_poly.pdbx_seq_one_letter_code
_entity_poly.pdbx_strand_id
1 'polypeptide(L)'
;MNVELTADQRAFVQKAIESGRIRAEEEAVQEALALWEERERRRLELLAMLDEADASFARGEGIPITEESVQGLIEEAKQRLRRRIELERSATSR
;
A
#
# COMPACT_ATOMS: atom_id res chain seq x y z
N MET A 1 -6.01 29.88 6.18
CA MET A 1 -7.15 28.93 6.15
C MET A 1 -7.83 29.03 7.50
N ASN A 2 -9.15 29.14 7.56
CA ASN A 2 -9.89 29.13 8.82
C ASN A 2 -10.66 27.81 8.90
N VAL A 3 -10.39 26.98 9.91
CA VAL A 3 -11.01 25.65 10.07
C VAL A 3 -11.68 25.60 11.41
N GLU A 4 -12.96 25.27 11.43
CA GLU A 4 -13.70 25.07 12.67
C GLU A 4 -13.60 23.62 13.10
N LEU A 5 -12.90 23.39 14.21
CA LEU A 5 -12.87 22.09 14.86
C LEU A 5 -14.21 21.79 15.54
N THR A 6 -14.56 20.51 15.66
CA THR A 6 -15.67 20.10 16.53
C THR A 6 -15.28 20.30 18.00
N ALA A 7 -16.27 20.29 18.90
CA ALA A 7 -16.01 20.38 20.34
C ALA A 7 -15.07 19.25 20.82
N ASP A 8 -15.29 18.03 20.33
CA ASP A 8 -14.47 16.87 20.70
C ASP A 8 -13.05 16.97 20.14
N GLN A 9 -12.89 17.46 18.90
CA GLN A 9 -11.57 17.70 18.31
C GLN A 9 -10.78 18.73 19.11
N ARG A 10 -11.41 19.86 19.50
CA ARG A 10 -10.77 20.84 20.39
C ARG A 10 -10.35 20.22 21.72
N ALA A 11 -11.24 19.46 22.37
CA ALA A 11 -10.93 18.81 23.63
C ALA A 11 -9.76 17.81 23.51
N PHE A 12 -9.66 17.09 22.38
CA PHE A 12 -8.56 16.17 22.12
C PHE A 12 -7.23 16.89 21.85
N VAL A 13 -7.26 17.96 21.04
CA VAL A 13 -6.09 18.79 20.75
C VAL A 13 -5.58 19.48 22.02
N GLN A 14 -6.50 20.02 22.84
CA GLN A 14 -6.16 20.66 24.11
C GLN A 14 -5.41 19.70 25.06
N LYS A 15 -5.86 18.45 25.18
CA LYS A 15 -5.15 17.43 25.98
C LYS A 15 -3.74 17.15 25.45
N ALA A 16 -3.54 17.19 24.13
CA ALA A 16 -2.23 16.99 23.53
C ALA A 16 -1.30 18.19 23.72
N ILE A 17 -1.85 19.41 23.82
CA ILE A 17 -1.10 20.61 24.19
C ILE A 17 -0.70 20.54 25.66
N GLU A 18 -1.64 20.21 26.55
CA GLU A 18 -1.38 20.09 27.99
C GLU A 18 -0.34 19.02 28.33
N SER A 19 -0.28 17.94 27.55
CA SER A 19 0.76 16.92 27.70
C SER A 19 2.11 17.30 27.06
N GLY A 20 2.17 18.43 26.34
CA GLY A 20 3.35 18.89 25.62
C GLY A 20 3.67 18.11 24.34
N ARG A 21 2.75 17.26 23.85
CA ARG A 21 2.95 16.50 22.59
C ARG A 21 2.97 17.43 21.37
N ILE A 22 2.16 18.48 21.41
CA ILE A 22 2.07 19.52 20.37
C ILE A 22 2.03 20.89 21.04
N ARG A 23 2.42 21.95 20.33
CA ARG A 23 2.56 23.31 20.90
C ARG A 23 1.34 24.19 20.66
N ALA A 24 0.55 23.90 19.62
CA ALA A 24 -0.61 24.69 19.23
C ALA A 24 -1.60 23.85 18.42
N GLU A 25 -2.83 24.35 18.24
CA GLU A 25 -3.87 23.66 17.48
C GLU A 25 -3.48 23.50 15.99
N GLU A 26 -2.73 24.46 15.44
CA GLU A 26 -2.25 24.43 14.06
C GLU A 26 -1.36 23.22 13.78
N GLU A 27 -0.57 22.76 14.75
CA GLU A 27 0.26 21.56 14.59
C GLU A 27 -0.58 20.30 14.43
N ALA A 28 -1.72 20.21 15.14
CA ALA A 28 -2.65 19.09 14.97
C ALA A 28 -3.31 19.09 13.59
N VAL A 29 -3.64 20.27 13.06
CA VAL A 29 -4.21 20.40 11.70
C VAL A 29 -3.16 20.01 10.65
N GLN A 30 -1.90 20.45 10.81
CA GLN A 30 -0.81 20.07 9.91
C GLN A 30 -0.55 18.56 9.95
N GLU A 31 -0.51 17.96 11.15
CA GLU A 31 -0.36 16.51 11.33
C GLU A 31 -1.51 15.74 10.64
N ALA A 32 -2.75 16.18 10.84
CA ALA A 32 -3.93 15.58 10.21
C ALA A 32 -3.88 15.66 8.68
N LEU A 33 -3.45 16.80 8.13
CA LEU A 33 -3.31 16.99 6.68
C LEU A 33 -2.18 16.11 6.10
N ALA A 34 -1.05 15.99 6.79
CA ALA A 34 0.03 15.11 6.36
C ALA A 34 -0.40 13.64 6.33
N LEU A 35 -1.14 13.18 7.35
CA LEU A 35 -1.70 11.83 7.38
C LEU A 35 -2.74 11.62 6.27
N TRP A 36 -3.55 12.64 5.98
CA TRP A 36 -4.53 12.59 4.89
C TRP A 36 -3.85 12.53 3.52
N GLU A 37 -2.80 13.32 3.28
CA GLU A 37 -2.04 13.31 2.03
C GLU A 37 -1.45 11.93 1.76
N GLU A 38 -0.79 11.33 2.75
CA GLU A 38 -0.19 10.01 2.62
C GLU A 38 -1.26 8.94 2.33
N ARG A 39 -2.42 9.03 3.00
CA ARG A 39 -3.55 8.15 2.71
C ARG A 39 -4.06 8.32 1.28
N GLU A 40 -4.15 9.55 0.79
CA GLU A 40 -4.64 9.84 -0.55
C GLU A 40 -3.65 9.37 -1.62
N ARG A 41 -2.35 9.51 -1.38
CA ARG A 41 -1.31 8.96 -2.25
C ARG A 41 -1.45 7.44 -2.41
N ARG A 42 -1.59 6.72 -1.30
CA ARG A 42 -1.81 5.25 -1.31
C ARG A 42 -3.14 4.88 -1.98
N ARG A 43 -4.18 5.68 -1.79
CA ARG A 43 -5.48 5.47 -2.45
C ARG A 43 -5.32 5.56 -3.97
N LEU A 44 -4.60 6.54 -4.48
CA LEU A 44 -4.36 6.70 -5.91
C LEU A 44 -3.52 5.55 -6.49
N GLU A 45 -2.51 5.08 -5.77
CA GLU A 45 -1.73 3.90 -6.17
C GLU A 45 -2.63 2.65 -6.28
N LEU A 46 -3.51 2.42 -5.29
CA LEU A 46 -4.45 1.30 -5.31
C LEU A 46 -5.45 1.41 -6.47
N LEU A 47 -5.98 2.61 -6.73
CA LEU A 47 -6.89 2.83 -7.86
C LEU A 47 -6.18 2.56 -9.20
N ALA A 48 -4.95 3.02 -9.37
CA ALA A 48 -4.17 2.73 -10.57
C ALA A 48 -3.92 1.22 -10.77
N MET A 49 -3.65 0.48 -9.68
CA MET A 49 -3.51 -0.98 -9.73
C MET A 49 -4.82 -1.68 -10.13
N LEU A 50 -5.96 -1.20 -9.64
CA LEU A 50 -7.27 -1.73 -10.01
C LEU A 50 -7.59 -1.44 -11.48
N ASP A 51 -7.33 -0.22 -11.94
CA ASP A 51 -7.54 0.16 -13.35
C ASP A 51 -6.70 -0.70 -14.30
N GLU A 52 -5.44 -0.99 -13.96
CA GLU A 52 -4.60 -1.89 -14.76
C GLU A 52 -5.12 -3.33 -14.72
N ALA A 53 -5.58 -3.81 -13.56
CA ALA A 53 -6.17 -5.14 -13.44
C ALA A 53 -7.43 -5.28 -14.31
N ASP A 54 -8.33 -4.30 -14.25
CA ASP A 54 -9.55 -4.27 -15.08
C ASP A 54 -9.21 -4.21 -16.58
N ALA A 55 -8.20 -3.44 -16.96
CA ALA A 55 -7.71 -3.41 -18.34
C ALA A 55 -7.13 -4.77 -18.77
N SER A 56 -6.36 -5.44 -17.91
CA SER A 56 -5.82 -6.78 -18.15
C SER A 56 -6.93 -7.82 -18.33
N PHE A 57 -7.97 -7.77 -17.48
CA PHE A 57 -9.16 -8.60 -17.63
C PHE A 57 -9.89 -8.34 -18.96
N ALA A 58 -10.08 -7.08 -19.34
CA ALA A 58 -10.71 -6.72 -20.61
C ALA A 58 -9.91 -7.20 -21.84
N ARG A 59 -8.58 -7.29 -21.73
CA ARG A 59 -7.69 -7.88 -22.75
C ARG A 59 -7.73 -9.41 -22.78
N GLY A 60 -8.40 -10.06 -21.82
CA GLY A 60 -8.47 -11.52 -21.72
C GLY A 60 -7.21 -12.17 -21.14
N GLU A 61 -6.38 -11.40 -20.43
CA GLU A 61 -5.13 -11.88 -19.81
C GLU A 61 -5.36 -12.64 -18.50
N GLY A 62 -6.60 -12.64 -17.99
CA GLY A 62 -6.98 -13.40 -16.80
C GLY A 62 -6.88 -14.91 -17.02
N ILE A 63 -6.38 -15.63 -16.02
CA ILE A 63 -6.30 -17.09 -16.04
C ILE A 63 -7.46 -17.66 -15.21
N PRO A 64 -8.34 -18.51 -15.77
CA PRO A 64 -9.36 -19.21 -15.01
C PRO A 64 -8.72 -20.05 -13.89
N ILE A 65 -9.23 -19.94 -12.67
CA ILE A 65 -8.76 -20.76 -11.54
C ILE A 65 -9.43 -22.13 -11.62
N THR A 66 -8.68 -23.11 -12.09
CA THR A 66 -9.05 -24.53 -12.20
C THR A 66 -7.96 -25.36 -11.53
N GLU A 67 -8.22 -26.64 -11.25
CA GLU A 67 -7.20 -27.54 -10.70
C GLU A 67 -5.96 -27.62 -11.61
N GLU A 68 -6.18 -27.72 -12.93
CA GLU A 68 -5.12 -27.75 -13.93
C GLU A 68 -4.31 -26.45 -13.96
N SER A 69 -4.96 -25.28 -13.93
CA SER A 69 -4.25 -24.00 -13.98
C SER A 69 -3.44 -23.75 -12.70
N VAL A 70 -3.97 -24.15 -11.53
CA VAL A 70 -3.25 -24.08 -10.26
C VAL A 70 -2.05 -25.03 -10.26
N GLN A 71 -2.21 -26.26 -10.76
CA GLN A 71 -1.11 -27.22 -10.84
C GLN A 71 -0.01 -26.75 -11.81
N GLY A 72 -0.39 -26.14 -12.94
CA GLY A 72 0.52 -25.47 -13.87
C GLY A 72 1.30 -24.33 -13.20
N LEU A 73 0.61 -23.46 -12.45
CA LEU A 73 1.24 -22.36 -11.70
C LEU A 73 2.25 -22.88 -10.67
N ILE A 74 1.93 -23.95 -9.95
CA ILE A 74 2.84 -24.58 -8.98
C ILE A 74 4.11 -25.09 -9.67
N GLU A 75 3.98 -25.80 -10.80
CA GLU A 75 5.14 -26.32 -11.52
C GLU A 75 6.02 -25.20 -12.10
N GLU A 76 5.40 -24.14 -12.62
CA GLU A 76 6.12 -22.98 -13.10
C GLU A 76 6.91 -22.27 -11.98
N ALA A 77 6.28 -22.10 -10.81
CA ALA A 77 6.95 -21.53 -9.64
C ALA A 77 8.15 -22.40 -9.19
N LYS A 78 7.99 -23.74 -9.16
CA LYS A 78 9.10 -24.67 -8.87
C LYS A 78 10.23 -24.55 -9.89
N GLN A 79 9.93 -24.41 -11.19
CA GLN A 79 10.94 -24.23 -12.23
C GLN A 79 11.68 -22.89 -12.11
N ARG A 80 10.95 -21.80 -11.80
CA ARG A 80 11.56 -20.49 -11.53
C ARG A 80 12.51 -20.54 -10.34
N LEU A 81 12.10 -21.19 -9.25
CA LEU A 81 12.95 -21.37 -8.07
C LEU A 81 14.22 -22.18 -8.40
N ARG A 82 14.09 -23.30 -9.12
CA ARG A 82 15.24 -24.12 -9.55
C ARG A 82 16.25 -23.31 -10.37
N ARG A 83 15.77 -22.55 -11.36
CA ARG A 83 16.62 -21.65 -12.16
C ARG A 83 17.34 -20.61 -11.30
N ARG A 84 16.64 -20.00 -10.33
CA ARG A 84 17.25 -19.02 -9.44
C ARG A 84 18.38 -19.63 -8.59
N ILE A 85 18.14 -20.80 -8.00
CA ILE A 85 19.15 -21.51 -7.19
C ILE A 85 20.39 -21.86 -8.03
N GLU A 86 20.19 -22.29 -9.28
CA GLU A 86 21.30 -22.63 -10.17
C GLU A 86 22.15 -21.39 -10.51
N LEU A 87 21.51 -20.26 -10.81
CA LEU A 87 22.18 -18.98 -11.03
C LEU A 87 22.99 -18.56 -9.79
N GLU A 88 22.39 -18.60 -8.59
CA GLU A 88 23.05 -18.26 -7.32
C GLU A 88 24.26 -19.15 -7.02
N ARG A 89 24.15 -20.46 -7.29
CA ARG A 89 25.27 -21.42 -7.14
C ARG A 89 26.39 -21.15 -8.12
N SER A 90 26.06 -20.84 -9.37
CA SER A 90 27.05 -20.53 -10.41
C SER A 90 27.79 -19.21 -10.15
N ALA A 91 27.13 -18.25 -9.48
CA ALA A 91 27.73 -16.98 -9.07
C ALA A 91 28.66 -17.12 -7.86
N THR A 92 28.31 -18.00 -6.91
CA THR A 92 29.12 -18.25 -5.69
C THR A 92 30.36 -19.12 -5.95
N SER A 93 30.36 -19.89 -7.05
CA SER A 93 31.47 -20.80 -7.38
C SER A 93 32.55 -20.18 -8.30
N ARG A 94 32.45 -18.87 -8.61
CA ARG A 94 33.46 -18.07 -9.32
C ARG A 94 34.20 -17.17 -8.35
#